data_AF-A0A2P1G5U6-F1
#
_entry.id   AF-A0A2P1G5U6-F1
#
_cell.length_a   1.000
_cell.length_b   1.000
_cell.length_c   1.000
_cell.angle_alpha   90.00
_cell.angle_beta   90.00
_cell.angle_gamma   90.00
#
_symmetry.space_group_name_H-M   'P 1'
#
loop_
_entity.id
_entity.type
_entity.pdbx_description
1 polymer ?
#
loop_
_entity_poly.entity_id
_entity_poly.type
_entity_poly.pdbx_seq_one_letter_code
_entity_poly.pdbx_strand_id
1 'polypeptide(L)'
;MDLRQLEKEIKEFGNETDACIVFDFGIINPLENLDFSFSLGMEEMTDIKLNRRYPNKNYCTITKKYGRKLSKVGYPYIMKLEETIDEVMLLAIRVGEKGTDNYLEMIFPLEVHLSKEKPILYIRFLIDEEFSLRIFSSRYSKDNKIESIELTNRPNKYAYKNILATPTKSGEHTLIFSNVLGVTESV
;
A
#
# COMPACT_ATOMS: atom_id res chain seq x y z
N MET A 1 -2.64 2.27 13.50
CA MET A 1 -1.54 3.16 13.12
C MET A 1 -1.51 4.32 14.11
N ASP A 2 -0.33 4.77 14.54
CA ASP A 2 -0.19 5.96 15.40
C ASP A 2 -0.06 7.20 14.51
N LEU A 3 -1.15 7.97 14.38
CA LEU A 3 -1.21 9.16 13.53
C LEU A 3 -0.19 10.24 13.94
N ARG A 4 0.14 10.36 15.22
CA ARG A 4 1.10 11.37 15.70
C ARG A 4 2.52 11.04 15.24
N GLN A 5 2.88 9.77 15.23
CA GLN A 5 4.17 9.32 14.71
C GLN A 5 4.27 9.54 13.19
N LEU A 6 3.16 9.36 12.47
CA LEU A 6 3.08 9.60 11.03
C LEU A 6 3.23 11.09 10.68
N GLU A 7 2.45 11.96 11.33
CA GLU A 7 2.58 13.42 11.16
C GLU A 7 4.00 13.90 11.47
N LYS A 8 4.65 13.33 12.50
CA LYS A 8 6.03 13.66 12.85
C LYS A 8 7.02 13.24 11.77
N GLU A 9 6.87 12.05 11.20
CA GLU A 9 7.74 11.59 10.11
C GLU A 9 7.54 12.42 8.85
N ILE A 10 6.31 12.76 8.50
CA ILE A 10 6.04 13.64 7.35
C ILE A 10 6.67 15.01 7.56
N LYS A 11 6.58 15.60 8.75
CA LYS A 11 7.28 16.86 9.08
C LYS A 11 8.81 16.76 9.07
N GLU A 12 9.38 15.57 9.26
CA GLU A 12 10.83 15.36 9.22
C GLU A 12 11.36 15.23 7.79
N PHE A 13 10.56 14.67 6.87
CA PHE A 13 11.01 14.30 5.52
C PHE A 13 10.31 15.05 4.37
N GLY A 14 9.20 15.73 4.63
CA GLY A 14 8.42 16.51 3.67
C GLY A 14 8.19 17.95 4.14
N ASN A 15 7.55 18.74 3.28
CA ASN A 15 7.13 20.12 3.58
C ASN A 15 5.71 20.15 4.14
N GLU A 16 5.32 21.27 4.76
CA GLU A 16 3.96 21.46 5.31
C GLU A 16 2.84 21.39 4.26
N THR A 17 3.18 21.51 2.98
CA THR A 17 2.25 21.45 1.84
C THR A 17 2.21 20.09 1.14
N ASP A 18 3.06 19.14 1.54
CA ASP A 18 3.19 17.87 0.84
C ASP A 18 2.10 16.89 1.30
N ALA A 19 1.63 16.08 0.34
CA ALA A 19 0.76 14.95 0.57
C ALA A 19 1.58 13.69 0.84
N CYS A 20 1.01 12.73 1.58
CA CYS A 20 1.67 11.48 1.88
C CYS A 20 0.74 10.28 1.72
N ILE A 21 1.19 9.27 0.97
CA ILE A 21 0.58 7.94 0.96
C ILE A 21 1.50 7.01 1.73
N VAL A 22 0.99 6.43 2.81
CA VAL A 22 1.70 5.40 3.57
C VAL A 22 1.29 4.03 3.05
N PHE A 23 2.21 3.39 2.35
CA PHE A 23 2.07 2.00 1.96
C PHE A 23 2.55 1.07 3.07
N ASP A 24 1.65 0.22 3.57
CA ASP A 24 1.97 -0.85 4.52
C ASP A 24 1.68 -2.20 3.86
N PHE A 25 2.72 -2.99 3.60
CA PHE A 25 2.55 -4.33 3.05
C PHE A 25 2.81 -5.35 4.15
N GLY A 26 1.87 -6.27 4.32
CA GLY A 26 1.99 -7.46 5.15
C GLY A 26 1.93 -8.70 4.29
N ILE A 27 2.92 -9.58 4.42
CA ILE A 27 3.03 -10.84 3.69
C ILE A 27 2.88 -11.96 4.71
N ILE A 28 1.81 -12.74 4.58
CA ILE A 28 1.46 -13.86 5.44
C ILE A 28 2.14 -15.12 4.90
N ASN A 29 2.72 -15.93 5.79
CA ASN A 29 3.52 -17.11 5.47
C ASN A 29 4.58 -16.82 4.37
N PRO A 30 5.45 -15.81 4.58
CA PRO A 30 6.39 -15.40 3.56
C PRO A 30 7.37 -16.52 3.20
N LEU A 31 7.72 -16.62 1.92
CA LEU A 31 8.78 -17.51 1.43
C LEU A 31 10.10 -17.24 2.20
N GLU A 32 10.90 -18.29 2.41
CA GLU A 32 12.19 -18.14 3.11
C GLU A 32 13.09 -17.13 2.41
N ASN A 33 13.16 -17.19 1.08
CA ASN A 33 13.90 -16.27 0.22
C ASN A 33 12.97 -15.27 -0.50
N LEU A 34 12.01 -14.70 0.23
CA LEU A 34 11.11 -13.68 -0.29
C LEU A 34 11.84 -12.56 -1.03
N ASP A 35 11.44 -12.32 -2.27
CA ASP A 35 11.74 -11.14 -3.06
C ASP A 35 10.48 -10.27 -3.17
N PHE A 36 10.64 -8.97 -2.91
CA PHE A 36 9.54 -8.02 -2.88
C PHE A 36 10.00 -6.69 -3.46
N SER A 37 9.23 -6.17 -4.41
CA SER A 37 9.37 -4.81 -4.90
C SER A 37 8.00 -4.22 -5.22
N PHE A 38 7.93 -2.90 -5.26
CA PHE A 38 6.77 -2.21 -5.78
C PHE A 38 7.18 -0.89 -6.44
N SER A 39 6.31 -0.41 -7.32
CA SER A 39 6.46 0.87 -8.01
C SER A 39 5.14 1.63 -8.02
N LEU A 40 5.23 2.94 -8.14
CA LEU A 40 4.09 3.82 -8.33
C LEU A 40 4.35 4.68 -9.56
N GLY A 41 3.49 4.56 -10.58
CA GLY A 41 3.73 5.14 -11.89
C GLY A 41 4.99 4.56 -12.52
N MET A 42 5.98 5.42 -12.79
CA MET A 42 7.29 5.03 -13.32
C MET A 42 8.38 4.91 -12.26
N GLU A 43 8.08 5.18 -10.98
CA GLU A 43 9.06 5.19 -9.90
C GLU A 43 9.12 3.85 -9.18
N GLU A 44 10.29 3.21 -9.21
CA GLU A 44 10.57 2.00 -8.43
C GLU A 44 11.07 2.34 -7.02
N MET A 45 10.45 1.73 -6.01
CA MET A 45 10.79 1.95 -4.62
C MET A 45 11.97 1.05 -4.21
N THR A 46 13.18 1.60 -4.27
CA THR A 46 14.43 0.81 -4.09
C THR A 46 14.96 0.77 -2.65
N ASP A 47 14.48 1.67 -1.79
CA ASP A 47 14.91 1.88 -0.41
C ASP A 47 14.07 1.09 0.62
N ILE A 48 13.70 -0.14 0.26
CA ILE A 48 12.85 -1.00 1.10
C ILE A 48 13.66 -1.84 2.07
N LYS A 49 13.14 -1.99 3.29
CA LYS A 49 13.54 -3.03 4.24
C LYS A 49 12.40 -4.01 4.48
N LEU A 50 12.67 -5.30 4.26
CA LEU A 50 11.83 -6.38 4.76
C LEU A 50 12.09 -6.58 6.27
N ASN A 51 11.01 -6.56 7.06
CA ASN A 51 11.05 -6.80 8.49
C ASN A 51 10.35 -8.12 8.80
N ARG A 52 11.07 -9.03 9.45
CA ARG A 52 10.53 -10.28 10.02
C ARG A 52 10.36 -10.16 11.54
N ARG A 53 9.98 -8.96 12.00
CA ARG A 53 10.12 -8.53 13.41
C ARG A 53 9.19 -9.24 14.39
N TYR A 54 8.13 -9.90 13.92
CA TYR A 54 7.20 -10.57 14.82
C TYR A 54 7.70 -11.98 15.14
N PRO A 55 7.50 -12.49 16.38
CA PRO A 55 7.77 -13.89 16.71
C PRO A 55 7.05 -14.88 15.78
N ASN A 56 5.99 -14.42 15.11
CA ASN A 56 5.39 -15.08 13.96
C ASN A 56 6.33 -15.03 12.75
N LYS A 57 7.08 -16.12 12.54
CA LYS A 57 7.82 -16.40 11.29
C LYS A 57 6.93 -16.29 10.04
N ASN A 58 5.63 -16.39 10.26
CA ASN A 58 4.56 -16.38 9.27
C ASN A 58 4.09 -14.97 8.87
N TYR A 59 4.84 -13.92 9.20
CA TYR A 59 4.47 -12.55 8.81
C TYR A 59 5.68 -11.66 8.56
N CYS A 60 5.75 -11.07 7.37
CA CYS A 60 6.75 -10.08 7.00
C CYS A 60 6.08 -8.76 6.65
N THR A 61 6.71 -7.64 7.03
CA THR A 61 6.27 -6.30 6.60
C THR A 61 7.38 -5.54 5.90
N ILE A 62 7.04 -4.46 5.21
CA ILE A 62 8.03 -3.55 4.65
C ILE A 62 8.17 -2.25 5.44
N THR A 63 9.28 -1.56 5.26
CA THR A 63 9.52 -0.22 5.80
C THR A 63 10.50 0.54 4.92
N LYS A 64 10.31 1.85 4.76
CA LYS A 64 11.25 2.72 4.04
C LYS A 64 12.55 2.93 4.83
N LYS A 65 13.68 2.89 4.13
CA LYS A 65 15.02 3.20 4.66
C LYS A 65 15.38 4.65 4.33
N TYR A 66 15.70 5.44 5.35
CA TYR A 66 16.29 6.77 5.20
C TYR A 66 17.78 6.68 5.54
N GLY A 67 18.56 6.10 4.63
CA GLY A 67 19.95 5.75 4.88
C GLY A 67 20.07 4.75 6.05
N ARG A 68 20.58 5.23 7.21
CA ARG A 68 20.70 4.41 8.44
C ARG A 68 19.42 4.35 9.28
N LYS A 69 18.49 5.30 9.08
CA LYS A 69 17.21 5.34 9.79
C LYS A 69 16.17 4.48 9.08
N LEU A 70 15.18 4.00 9.82
CA LEU A 70 14.02 3.29 9.30
C LEU A 70 12.76 4.07 9.68
N SER A 71 11.81 4.17 8.75
CA SER A 71 10.45 4.63 9.05
C SER A 71 9.82 3.79 10.17
N LYS A 72 8.92 4.37 10.96
CA LYS A 72 8.15 3.61 11.97
C LYS A 72 6.72 3.32 11.54
N VAL A 73 6.30 3.87 10.40
CA VAL A 73 4.91 3.84 9.93
C VAL A 73 4.70 3.01 8.67
N GLY A 74 5.76 2.40 8.12
CA GLY A 74 5.72 1.60 6.89
C GLY A 74 6.56 2.25 5.80
N TYR A 75 6.01 2.38 4.59
CA TYR A 75 6.64 3.10 3.49
C TYR A 75 5.86 4.38 3.18
N PRO A 76 6.22 5.53 3.78
CA PRO A 76 5.67 6.81 3.38
C PRO A 76 6.24 7.23 2.01
N TYR A 77 5.33 7.49 1.08
CA TYR A 77 5.58 8.12 -0.21
C TYR A 77 5.10 9.57 -0.11
N ILE A 78 6.02 10.52 -0.30
CA ILE A 78 5.74 11.96 -0.18
C ILE A 78 5.68 12.53 -1.60
N MET A 79 4.61 13.26 -1.88
CA MET A 79 4.37 13.88 -3.18
C MET A 79 3.74 15.25 -2.99
N LYS A 80 3.72 16.07 -4.03
CA LYS A 80 3.04 17.36 -3.93
C LYS A 80 1.53 17.16 -3.90
N LEU A 81 0.82 18.00 -3.16
CA LEU A 81 -0.63 17.90 -3.10
C LEU A 81 -1.27 18.04 -4.48
N GLU A 82 -0.71 18.87 -5.36
CA GLU A 82 -1.22 19.04 -6.73
C GLU A 82 -1.09 17.77 -7.58
N GLU A 83 -0.11 16.90 -7.28
CA GLU A 83 0.08 15.60 -7.94
C GLU A 83 -0.97 14.56 -7.49
N THR A 84 -1.79 14.89 -6.49
CA THR A 84 -2.90 14.06 -6.01
C THR A 84 -4.24 14.47 -6.62
N ILE A 85 -4.26 15.43 -7.54
CA ILE A 85 -5.50 15.95 -8.14
C ILE A 85 -5.64 15.33 -9.53
N ASP A 86 -6.70 14.54 -9.71
CA ASP A 86 -7.19 14.03 -11.00
C ASP A 86 -6.29 13.05 -11.79
N GLU A 87 -5.24 12.49 -11.17
CA GLU A 87 -4.38 11.47 -11.80
C GLU A 87 -4.58 10.05 -11.23
N VAL A 88 -4.68 9.08 -12.15
CA VAL A 88 -4.65 7.65 -11.81
C VAL A 88 -3.21 7.18 -11.84
N MET A 89 -2.67 6.83 -10.69
CA MET A 89 -1.33 6.24 -10.54
C MET A 89 -1.41 4.72 -10.69
N LEU A 90 -0.44 4.12 -11.40
CA LEU A 90 -0.33 2.67 -11.47
C LEU A 90 0.55 2.16 -10.33
N LEU A 91 -0.03 1.47 -9.36
CA LEU A 91 0.71 0.73 -8.35
C LEU A 91 0.99 -0.67 -8.89
N ALA A 92 2.26 -1.03 -9.06
CA ALA A 92 2.66 -2.41 -9.38
C ALA A 92 3.39 -3.03 -8.19
N ILE A 93 2.96 -4.21 -7.77
CA ILE A 93 3.53 -4.98 -6.66
C ILE A 93 4.06 -6.29 -7.23
N ARG A 94 5.31 -6.63 -6.93
CA ARG A 94 5.92 -7.91 -7.27
C ARG A 94 6.30 -8.66 -6.01
N VAL A 95 5.87 -9.92 -5.91
CA VAL A 95 6.19 -10.82 -4.79
C VAL A 95 6.62 -12.17 -5.35
N GLY A 96 7.73 -12.72 -4.90
CA GLY A 96 8.21 -14.02 -5.39
C GLY A 96 9.35 -14.60 -4.59
N GLU A 97 10.01 -15.60 -5.16
CA GLU A 97 11.22 -16.20 -4.60
C GLU A 97 12.47 -15.66 -5.31
N LYS A 98 13.42 -15.18 -4.50
CA LYS A 98 14.67 -14.59 -4.99
C LYS A 98 15.47 -15.58 -5.84
N GLY A 99 15.87 -15.12 -7.02
CA GLY A 99 16.69 -15.92 -7.95
C GLY A 99 15.89 -16.97 -8.73
N THR A 100 14.55 -16.86 -8.72
CA THR A 100 13.66 -17.72 -9.50
C THR A 100 12.74 -16.87 -10.38
N ASP A 101 12.14 -17.49 -11.40
CA ASP A 101 11.06 -16.89 -12.18
C ASP A 101 9.68 -17.09 -11.53
N ASN A 102 9.63 -17.65 -10.31
CA ASN A 102 8.39 -17.84 -9.56
C ASN A 102 8.02 -16.55 -8.82
N TYR A 103 7.27 -15.69 -9.50
CA TYR A 103 6.73 -14.46 -8.94
C TYR A 103 5.26 -14.29 -9.32
N LEU A 104 4.59 -13.39 -8.59
CA LEU A 104 3.34 -12.78 -8.99
C LEU A 104 3.58 -11.27 -9.10
N GLU A 105 3.12 -10.71 -10.20
CA GLU A 105 3.01 -9.28 -10.41
C GLU A 105 1.54 -8.87 -10.40
N MET A 106 1.21 -7.86 -9.59
CA MET A 106 -0.14 -7.33 -9.47
C MET A 106 -0.13 -5.84 -9.78
N ILE A 107 -1.02 -5.40 -10.67
CA ILE A 107 -1.09 -4.00 -11.12
C ILE A 107 -2.45 -3.41 -10.79
N PHE A 108 -2.45 -2.26 -10.11
CA PHE A 108 -3.63 -1.54 -9.66
C PHE A 108 -3.62 -0.11 -10.21
N PRO A 109 -4.69 0.33 -10.87
CA PRO A 109 -4.97 1.75 -10.99
C PRO A 109 -5.43 2.29 -9.63
N LEU A 110 -4.71 3.27 -9.11
CA LEU A 110 -4.97 3.96 -7.85
C LEU A 110 -5.29 5.43 -8.13
N GLU A 111 -6.49 5.85 -7.76
CA GLU A 111 -6.88 7.26 -7.81
C GLU A 111 -6.90 7.76 -6.37
N VAL A 112 -6.02 8.70 -6.05
CA VAL A 112 -5.88 9.25 -4.70
C VAL A 112 -6.38 10.67 -4.73
N HIS A 113 -7.23 11.05 -3.78
CA HIS A 113 -7.63 12.45 -3.62
C HIS A 113 -7.26 12.88 -2.21
N LEU A 114 -6.33 13.82 -2.05
CA LEU A 114 -5.92 14.36 -0.75
C LEU A 114 -6.20 15.86 -0.69
N SER A 115 -6.29 16.41 0.52
CA SER A 115 -6.49 17.86 0.72
C SER A 115 -5.49 18.42 1.73
N LYS A 116 -5.41 19.76 1.85
CA LYS A 116 -4.54 20.40 2.85
C LYS A 116 -4.94 20.05 4.27
N GLU A 117 -6.23 19.87 4.52
CA GLU A 117 -6.81 19.51 5.82
C GLU A 117 -6.56 18.03 6.13
N LYS A 118 -6.48 17.19 5.09
CA LYS A 118 -6.28 15.74 5.18
C LYS A 118 -5.22 15.32 4.16
N PRO A 119 -3.92 15.60 4.41
CA PRO A 119 -2.86 15.37 3.43
C PRO A 119 -2.28 13.96 3.50
N ILE A 120 -2.88 13.05 4.26
CA ILE A 120 -2.28 11.75 4.59
C ILE A 120 -3.26 10.63 4.31
N LEU A 121 -2.87 9.72 3.44
CA LEU A 121 -3.57 8.46 3.20
C LEU A 121 -2.76 7.28 3.73
N TYR A 122 -3.42 6.34 4.40
CA TYR A 122 -2.81 5.07 4.77
C TYR A 122 -3.50 3.91 4.04
N ILE A 123 -2.70 3.11 3.35
CA ILE A 123 -3.15 1.92 2.64
C ILE A 123 -2.35 0.71 3.11
N ARG A 124 -3.06 -0.29 3.63
CA ARG A 124 -2.45 -1.59 3.95
C ARG A 124 -2.84 -2.64 2.94
N PHE A 125 -1.84 -3.36 2.43
CA PHE A 125 -1.99 -4.54 1.59
C PHE A 125 -1.61 -5.77 2.42
N LEU A 126 -2.51 -6.75 2.52
CA LEU A 126 -2.20 -8.07 3.05
C LEU A 126 -2.20 -9.07 1.91
N ILE A 127 -1.05 -9.70 1.70
CA ILE A 127 -0.80 -10.73 0.70
C ILE A 127 -0.61 -12.06 1.43
N ASP A 128 -1.36 -13.09 1.05
CA ASP A 128 -1.19 -14.44 1.61
C ASP A 128 -0.47 -15.40 0.65
N GLU A 129 -0.30 -16.64 1.09
CA GLU A 129 0.39 -17.71 0.35
C GLU A 129 -0.30 -18.11 -0.96
N GLU A 130 -1.59 -17.81 -1.08
CA GLU A 130 -2.37 -18.00 -2.31
C GLU A 130 -2.47 -16.69 -3.11
N PHE A 131 -1.62 -15.72 -2.74
CA PHE A 131 -1.52 -14.37 -3.29
C PHE A 131 -2.84 -13.59 -3.31
N SER A 132 -3.71 -13.88 -2.34
CA SER A 132 -4.93 -13.12 -2.12
C SER A 132 -4.57 -11.76 -1.60
N LEU A 133 -5.32 -10.75 -2.04
CA LEU A 133 -5.10 -9.40 -1.63
C LEU A 133 -6.27 -8.87 -0.82
N ARG A 134 -5.94 -8.37 0.37
CA ARG A 134 -6.82 -7.51 1.16
C ARG A 134 -6.21 -6.13 1.26
N ILE A 135 -6.99 -5.13 0.88
CA ILE A 135 -6.60 -3.73 0.95
C ILE A 135 -7.42 -3.08 2.05
N PHE A 136 -6.75 -2.44 3.01
CA PHE A 136 -7.38 -1.64 4.04
C PHE A 136 -7.01 -0.19 3.80
N SER A 137 -8.01 0.64 3.53
CA SER A 137 -7.86 2.09 3.56
C SER A 137 -8.61 2.66 4.75
N SER A 138 -8.13 3.78 5.29
CA SER A 138 -8.81 4.53 6.34
C SER A 138 -9.34 5.84 5.77
N ARG A 139 -10.57 6.22 6.15
CA ARG A 139 -11.16 7.54 5.86
C ARG A 139 -11.74 8.16 7.12
N TYR A 140 -11.76 9.48 7.22
CA TYR A 140 -12.62 10.16 8.19
C TYR A 140 -14.10 10.11 7.79
N SER A 141 -14.96 9.71 8.73
CA SER A 141 -16.41 9.85 8.62
C SER A 141 -16.83 11.32 8.83
N LYS A 142 -18.10 11.62 8.53
CA LYS A 142 -18.70 12.94 8.80
C LYS A 142 -18.62 13.37 10.27
N ASP A 143 -18.48 12.42 11.20
CA ASP A 143 -18.36 12.66 12.65
C ASP A 143 -16.89 12.64 13.13
N ASN A 144 -15.92 12.80 12.22
CA ASN A 144 -14.48 12.71 12.51
C ASN A 144 -14.03 11.37 13.12
N LYS A 145 -14.75 10.28 12.86
CA LYS A 145 -14.32 8.92 13.23
C LYS A 145 -13.54 8.29 12.08
N ILE A 146 -12.50 7.53 12.39
CA ILE A 146 -11.78 6.77 11.37
C ILE A 146 -12.61 5.53 11.00
N GLU A 147 -13.05 5.46 9.75
CA GLU A 147 -13.68 4.29 9.14
C GLU A 147 -12.65 3.53 8.29
N SER A 148 -12.57 2.21 8.45
CA SER A 148 -11.76 1.37 7.57
C SER A 148 -12.60 0.79 6.44
N ILE A 149 -12.14 0.96 5.20
CA ILE A 149 -12.66 0.25 4.03
C ILE A 149 -11.76 -0.96 3.79
N GLU A 150 -12.34 -2.17 3.85
CA GLU A 150 -11.69 -3.40 3.41
C GLU A 150 -12.16 -3.76 1.99
N LEU A 151 -11.20 -3.88 1.07
CA LEU A 151 -11.41 -4.39 -0.27
C LEU A 151 -10.67 -5.72 -0.40
N THR A 152 -11.31 -6.73 -0.99
CA THR A 152 -10.75 -8.08 -1.10
C THR A 152 -11.10 -8.69 -2.44
N ASN A 153 -10.15 -9.43 -3.03
CA ASN A 153 -10.39 -10.23 -4.24
C ASN A 153 -11.02 -11.60 -3.92
N ARG A 154 -11.24 -11.90 -2.63
CA ARG A 154 -11.93 -13.10 -2.14
C ARG A 154 -13.23 -12.78 -1.42
N PRO A 155 -14.25 -13.66 -1.48
CA PRO A 155 -15.45 -13.54 -0.66
C PRO A 155 -15.07 -13.49 0.83
N ASN A 156 -15.35 -12.37 1.49
CA ASN A 156 -15.17 -12.24 2.93
C ASN A 156 -16.52 -11.88 3.57
N LYS A 157 -16.98 -12.68 4.54
CA LYS A 157 -18.22 -12.44 5.29
C LYS A 157 -18.21 -11.14 6.11
N TYR A 158 -17.05 -10.53 6.31
CA TYR A 158 -16.85 -9.28 7.04
C TYR A 158 -16.46 -8.10 6.15
N ALA A 159 -16.27 -8.30 4.84
CA ALA A 159 -15.97 -7.20 3.94
C ALA A 159 -17.25 -6.40 3.66
N TYR A 160 -17.18 -5.09 3.86
CA TYR A 160 -18.32 -4.19 3.74
C TYR A 160 -18.83 -4.01 2.31
N LYS A 161 -18.08 -4.44 1.28
CA LYS A 161 -18.49 -4.53 -0.13
C LYS A 161 -17.41 -5.26 -0.95
N ASN A 162 -17.81 -6.15 -1.86
CA ASN A 162 -16.92 -6.76 -2.86
C ASN A 162 -16.69 -5.75 -4.01
N ILE A 163 -15.60 -4.98 -4.01
CA ILE A 163 -15.36 -3.93 -5.03
C ILE A 163 -14.09 -4.20 -5.88
N LEU A 164 -13.22 -5.11 -5.49
CA LEU A 164 -12.16 -5.55 -6.41
C LEU A 164 -12.82 -6.43 -7.48
N ALA A 165 -12.84 -5.96 -8.73
CA ALA A 165 -13.19 -6.81 -9.87
C ALA A 165 -12.28 -8.03 -9.89
N THR A 166 -12.78 -9.14 -10.43
CA THR A 166 -11.95 -10.31 -10.72
C THR A 166 -10.76 -9.86 -11.58
N PRO A 167 -9.51 -10.03 -11.13
CA PRO A 167 -8.36 -9.60 -11.91
C PRO A 167 -8.30 -10.38 -13.22
N THR A 168 -7.84 -9.74 -14.29
CA THR A 168 -7.58 -10.39 -15.56
C THR A 168 -6.12 -10.82 -15.64
N LYS A 169 -5.88 -12.04 -16.15
CA LYS A 169 -4.53 -12.52 -16.42
C LYS A 169 -4.02 -11.87 -17.71
N SER A 170 -2.95 -11.07 -17.63
CA SER A 170 -2.34 -10.40 -18.79
C SER A 170 -1.05 -11.06 -19.27
N GLY A 171 -0.46 -11.93 -18.45
CA GLY A 171 0.74 -12.70 -18.73
C GLY A 171 0.80 -13.95 -17.84
N GLU A 172 1.88 -14.72 -17.90
CA GLU A 172 2.00 -15.97 -17.13
C GLU A 172 1.85 -15.75 -15.61
N HIS A 173 2.37 -14.62 -15.12
CA HIS A 173 2.47 -14.24 -13.71
C HIS A 173 1.87 -12.86 -13.38
N THR A 174 1.21 -12.20 -14.33
CA THR A 174 0.72 -10.82 -14.16
C THR A 174 -0.80 -10.79 -14.06
N LEU A 175 -1.30 -10.15 -13.00
CA LEU A 175 -2.71 -9.87 -12.74
C LEU A 175 -2.98 -8.38 -12.84
N ILE A 176 -3.94 -8.00 -13.68
CA ILE A 176 -4.42 -6.62 -13.82
C ILE A 176 -5.77 -6.49 -13.12
N PHE A 177 -5.85 -5.56 -12.17
CA PHE A 177 -7.10 -5.16 -11.56
C PHE A 177 -7.69 -4.00 -12.37
N SER A 178 -8.85 -4.21 -13.00
CA SER A 178 -9.43 -3.26 -13.96
C SER A 178 -10.20 -2.11 -13.32
N ASN A 179 -10.47 -2.17 -12.01
CA ASN A 179 -11.19 -1.12 -11.30
C ASN A 179 -10.22 -0.11 -10.70
N VAL A 180 -10.48 1.17 -10.96
CA VAL A 180 -9.82 2.28 -10.26
C VAL A 180 -10.14 2.19 -8.78
N LEU A 181 -9.10 2.04 -7.96
CA LEU A 181 -9.21 2.15 -6.52
C LEU A 181 -9.22 3.63 -6.17
N GLY A 182 -10.42 4.22 -6.11
CA GLY A 182 -10.63 5.55 -5.56
C GLY A 182 -10.39 5.53 -4.05
N VAL A 183 -9.30 6.14 -3.62
CA VAL A 183 -8.91 6.23 -2.21
C VAL A 183 -8.78 7.70 -1.84
N THR A 184 -9.88 8.27 -1.37
CA THR A 184 -10.00 9.69 -1.07
C THR A 184 -9.77 9.96 0.42
N GLU A 185 -9.18 11.11 0.73
CA GLU A 185 -9.68 12.01 1.77
C GLU A 185 -9.82 13.43 1.20
N SER A 186 -11.07 13.88 0.99
CA SER A 186 -11.37 15.30 0.79
C SER A 186 -12.73 15.69 1.39
N VAL A 187 -12.65 16.74 2.23
CA VAL A 187 -13.62 17.41 3.15
C VAL A 187 -14.09 16.58 4.34
#